data_AF-A0A971ZY90-F1
#
_entry.id   AF-A0A971ZY90-F1
#
_cell.length_a   1.000
_cell.length_b   1.000
_cell.length_c   1.000
_cell.angle_alpha   90.00
_cell.angle_beta   90.00
_cell.angle_gamma   90.00
#
_symmetry.space_group_name_H-M   'P 1'
#
loop_
_entity.id
_entity.type
_entity.pdbx_description
1 polymer ?
#
loop_
_entity_poly.entity_id
_entity_poly.type
_entity_poly.pdbx_seq_one_letter_code
_entity_poly.pdbx_strand_id
1 'polypeptide(L)'
;MDKNILGILNRANSSLEERLTLLEELYWANWEEIGGEDLEKIFKYLSSKDLEIEEMAKALSLYNNVAGAYTHEFARIIANYYIKDKIKFFKALNLNRDEAINLVYIFKMLKIFEDGDREYEEIKVSNKLTAEELNTASMFFNMFRTICHT
;
A
#
# COMPACT_ATOMS: atom_id res chain seq x y z
N MET A 1 -1.09 -5.65 24.41
CA MET A 1 -2.27 -5.55 23.54
C MET A 1 -3.18 -4.38 23.95
N ASP A 2 -2.95 -3.20 23.38
CA ASP A 2 -3.73 -2.01 23.67
C ASP A 2 -5.20 -2.19 23.27
N LYS A 3 -6.10 -1.79 24.16
CA LYS A 3 -7.57 -1.74 23.94
C LYS A 3 -7.98 -0.86 22.75
N ASN A 4 -7.02 -0.18 22.09
CA ASN A 4 -7.25 0.82 21.07
C ASN A 4 -7.59 0.23 19.69
N ILE A 5 -6.91 -0.83 19.24
CA ILE A 5 -7.10 -1.39 17.88
C ILE A 5 -8.55 -1.91 17.69
N LEU A 6 -9.09 -2.58 18.71
CA LEU A 6 -10.48 -3.06 18.76
C LEU A 6 -11.51 -1.93 18.74
N GLY A 7 -11.21 -0.80 19.37
CA GLY A 7 -12.07 0.38 19.42
C GLY A 7 -12.15 1.13 18.09
N ILE A 8 -11.23 0.87 17.17
CA ILE A 8 -11.12 1.61 15.91
C ILE A 8 -11.61 0.79 14.71
N LEU A 9 -11.44 -0.54 14.72
CA LEU A 9 -12.07 -1.44 13.72
C LEU A 9 -13.60 -1.48 13.82
N ASN A 10 -14.16 -1.13 14.97
CA ASN A 10 -15.61 -0.97 15.18
C ASN A 10 -16.18 0.34 14.61
N ARG A 11 -15.33 1.27 14.14
CA ARG A 11 -15.79 2.54 13.56
C ARG A 11 -15.91 2.42 12.04
N ALA A 12 -16.91 1.65 11.58
CA ALA A 12 -17.26 1.62 10.15
C ALA A 12 -17.73 2.99 9.60
N ASN A 13 -17.85 4.02 10.45
CA ASN A 13 -18.28 5.39 10.13
C ASN A 13 -17.33 6.49 10.69
N SER A 14 -16.07 6.18 11.00
CA SER A 14 -15.11 7.18 11.51
C SER A 14 -14.71 8.21 10.45
N SER A 15 -14.29 9.39 10.90
CA SER A 15 -13.73 10.43 10.02
C SER A 15 -12.40 9.96 9.39
N LEU A 16 -11.97 10.59 8.29
CA LEU A 16 -10.68 10.27 7.65
C LEU A 16 -9.52 10.41 8.65
N GLU A 17 -9.51 11.47 9.46
CA GLU A 17 -8.47 11.72 10.47
C GLU A 17 -8.36 10.58 11.50
N GLU A 18 -9.49 10.07 11.98
CA GLU A 18 -9.52 8.93 12.89
C GLU A 18 -8.98 7.66 12.24
N ARG A 19 -9.30 7.43 10.96
CA ARG A 19 -8.80 6.29 10.19
C ARG A 19 -7.30 6.39 9.90
N LEU A 20 -6.77 7.59 9.66
CA LEU A 20 -5.33 7.80 9.51
C LEU A 20 -4.59 7.60 10.84
N THR A 21 -5.17 8.06 11.94
CA THR A 21 -4.63 7.83 13.29
C THR A 21 -4.53 6.34 13.60
N LEU A 22 -5.56 5.55 13.23
CA LEU A 22 -5.53 4.09 13.34
C LEU A 22 -4.32 3.49 12.63
N LEU A 23 -4.15 3.84 11.37
CA LEU A 23 -3.10 3.25 10.53
C LEU A 23 -1.71 3.62 11.05
N GLU A 24 -1.57 4.79 11.67
CA GLU A 24 -0.35 5.18 12.36
C GLU A 24 -0.10 4.39 13.65
N GLU A 25 -1.12 4.20 14.48
CA GLU A 25 -1.01 3.32 15.67
C GLU A 25 -0.65 1.89 15.27
N LEU A 26 -1.26 1.38 14.20
CA LEU A 26 -1.01 0.05 13.66
C LEU A 26 0.43 -0.09 13.12
N TYR A 27 1.00 0.98 12.56
CA TYR A 27 2.39 0.98 12.13
C TYR A 27 3.35 0.71 13.29
N TRP A 28 3.05 1.19 14.50
CA TRP A 28 3.88 1.00 15.70
C TRP A 28 3.48 -0.23 16.54
N ALA A 29 2.45 -0.96 16.13
CA ALA A 29 1.92 -2.09 16.89
C ALA A 29 2.84 -3.32 16.83
N ASN A 30 2.82 -4.11 17.91
CA ASN A 30 3.41 -5.44 17.89
C ASN A 30 2.44 -6.42 17.21
N TRP A 31 2.68 -6.71 15.94
CA TRP A 31 1.82 -7.59 15.11
C TRP A 31 1.70 -9.02 15.64
N GLU A 32 2.70 -9.51 16.39
CA GLU A 32 2.66 -10.85 17.01
C GLU A 32 1.67 -10.91 18.18
N GLU A 33 1.36 -9.76 18.77
CA GLU A 33 0.35 -9.64 19.81
C GLU A 33 -1.05 -9.42 19.24
N ILE A 34 -1.25 -9.26 17.93
CA ILE A 34 -2.61 -9.04 17.42
C ILE A 34 -3.36 -10.38 17.35
N GLY A 35 -4.50 -10.47 18.04
CA GLY A 35 -5.36 -11.65 17.99
C GLY A 35 -5.90 -11.92 16.58
N GLY A 36 -6.07 -13.20 16.22
CA GLY A 36 -6.42 -13.60 14.85
C GLY A 36 -7.69 -12.94 14.30
N GLU A 37 -8.75 -12.80 15.10
CA GLU A 37 -10.00 -12.13 14.68
C GLU A 37 -9.80 -10.65 14.35
N ASP A 38 -8.88 -9.97 15.04
CA ASP A 38 -8.62 -8.55 14.80
C ASP A 38 -7.72 -8.35 13.59
N LEU A 39 -6.78 -9.27 13.39
CA LEU A 39 -5.97 -9.32 12.19
C LEU A 39 -6.84 -9.48 10.92
N GLU A 40 -7.85 -10.37 10.97
CA GLU A 40 -8.80 -10.54 9.85
C GLU A 40 -9.56 -9.24 9.54
N LYS A 41 -10.01 -8.52 10.58
CA LYS A 41 -10.69 -7.23 10.42
C LYS A 41 -9.76 -6.17 9.82
N ILE A 42 -8.50 -6.12 10.26
CA ILE A 42 -7.48 -5.22 9.72
C ILE A 42 -7.28 -5.51 8.23
N PHE A 43 -7.02 -6.78 7.85
CA PHE A 43 -6.83 -7.13 6.44
C PHE A 43 -8.06 -6.87 5.59
N LYS A 44 -9.26 -7.10 6.13
CA LYS A 44 -10.51 -6.77 5.45
C LYS A 44 -10.64 -5.27 5.20
N TYR A 45 -10.32 -4.43 6.19
CA TYR A 45 -10.33 -2.98 6.04
C TYR A 45 -9.29 -2.51 5.02
N LEU A 46 -8.05 -2.98 5.13
CA LEU A 46 -6.98 -2.67 4.18
C LEU A 46 -7.33 -3.17 2.77
N SER A 47 -8.03 -4.28 2.60
CA SER A 47 -8.45 -4.77 1.29
C SER A 47 -9.60 -3.97 0.64
N SER A 48 -10.17 -3.00 1.36
CA SER A 48 -11.30 -2.20 0.90
C SER A 48 -10.96 -1.44 -0.39
N LYS A 49 -11.95 -1.31 -1.27
CA LYS A 49 -11.83 -0.50 -2.49
C LYS A 49 -11.98 1.00 -2.22
N ASP A 50 -12.51 1.35 -1.05
CA ASP A 50 -12.96 2.70 -0.73
C ASP A 50 -11.93 3.48 0.10
N LEU A 51 -10.72 2.94 0.32
CA LEU A 51 -9.66 3.66 1.01
C LEU A 51 -9.32 4.94 0.27
N GLU A 52 -9.28 6.07 0.96
CA GLU A 52 -8.77 7.33 0.39
C GLU A 52 -7.27 7.25 0.06
N ILE A 53 -6.75 8.21 -0.68
CA ILE A 53 -5.35 8.22 -1.13
C ILE A 53 -4.39 8.19 0.08
N GLU A 54 -4.72 8.95 1.12
CA GLU A 54 -3.94 9.06 2.36
C GLU A 54 -3.98 7.76 3.17
N GLU A 55 -5.13 7.09 3.19
CA GLU A 55 -5.29 5.77 3.84
C GLU A 55 -4.47 4.71 3.11
N MET A 56 -4.57 4.69 1.77
CA MET A 56 -3.76 3.81 0.94
C MET A 56 -2.27 4.07 1.17
N ALA A 57 -1.85 5.34 1.24
CA ALA A 57 -0.46 5.69 1.49
C ALA A 57 0.04 5.12 2.82
N LYS A 58 -0.70 5.33 3.91
CA LYS A 58 -0.36 4.74 5.22
C LYS A 58 -0.36 3.21 5.17
N ALA A 59 -1.29 2.59 4.44
CA ALA A 59 -1.32 1.14 4.23
C ALA A 59 -0.08 0.62 3.46
N LEU A 60 0.44 1.37 2.49
CA LEU A 60 1.70 1.03 1.81
C LEU A 60 2.87 1.01 2.81
N SER A 61 2.96 1.99 3.71
CA SER A 61 4.01 2.06 4.73
C SER A 61 3.95 0.93 5.76
N LEU A 62 2.76 0.38 6.05
CA LEU A 62 2.63 -0.75 6.97
C LEU A 62 3.48 -1.95 6.55
N TYR A 63 3.71 -2.16 5.25
CA TYR A 63 4.50 -3.29 4.76
C TYR A 63 5.93 -3.34 5.33
N ASN A 64 6.48 -2.19 5.73
CA ASN A 64 7.81 -2.14 6.34
C ASN A 64 7.87 -2.66 7.77
N ASN A 65 6.72 -2.72 8.45
CA ASN A 65 6.68 -2.99 9.88
C ASN A 65 5.72 -4.13 10.25
N VAL A 66 5.25 -4.89 9.27
CA VAL A 66 4.44 -6.09 9.52
C VAL A 66 5.32 -7.25 9.94
N ALA A 67 4.83 -8.06 10.89
CA ALA A 67 5.50 -9.31 11.22
C ALA A 67 5.70 -10.17 9.96
N GLY A 68 6.84 -10.85 9.86
CA GLY A 68 7.22 -11.64 8.69
C GLY A 68 6.14 -12.63 8.22
N ALA A 69 5.38 -13.19 9.18
CA ALA A 69 4.26 -14.11 8.93
C ALA A 69 3.12 -13.51 8.07
N TYR A 70 3.00 -12.18 8.01
CA TYR A 70 1.89 -11.48 7.33
C TYR A 70 2.33 -10.75 6.05
N THR A 71 3.63 -10.77 5.73
CA THR A 71 4.21 -10.12 4.55
C THR A 71 3.53 -10.53 3.25
N HIS A 72 3.20 -11.82 3.09
CA HIS A 72 2.54 -12.33 1.88
C HIS A 72 1.11 -11.81 1.71
N GLU A 73 0.35 -11.71 2.80
CA GLU A 73 -1.03 -11.20 2.75
C GLU A 73 -1.03 -9.70 2.42
N PHE A 74 -0.14 -8.93 3.06
CA PHE A 74 0.06 -7.53 2.73
C PHE A 74 0.51 -7.31 1.29
N ALA A 75 1.43 -8.13 0.78
CA ALA A 75 1.88 -8.06 -0.60
C ALA A 75 0.71 -8.20 -1.58
N ARG A 76 -0.24 -9.09 -1.29
CA ARG A 76 -1.48 -9.25 -2.09
C ARG A 76 -2.40 -8.04 -1.99
N ILE A 77 -2.57 -7.45 -0.81
CA ILE A 77 -3.36 -6.24 -0.62
C ILE A 77 -2.80 -5.09 -1.46
N ILE A 78 -1.48 -4.87 -1.37
CA ILE A 78 -0.77 -3.82 -2.12
C ILE A 78 -0.87 -4.04 -3.63
N ALA A 79 -0.65 -5.26 -4.09
CA ALA A 79 -0.85 -5.63 -5.49
C ALA A 79 -2.27 -5.29 -5.98
N ASN A 80 -3.28 -5.60 -5.15
CA ASN A 80 -4.66 -5.30 -5.47
C ASN A 80 -4.97 -3.81 -5.56
N TYR A 81 -4.27 -2.94 -4.81
CA TYR A 81 -4.41 -1.50 -4.97
C TYR A 81 -4.02 -1.06 -6.38
N TYR A 82 -2.86 -1.50 -6.86
CA TYR A 82 -2.38 -1.18 -8.20
C TYR A 82 -3.28 -1.77 -9.29
N ILE A 83 -3.65 -3.06 -9.18
CA ILE A 83 -4.48 -3.74 -10.19
C ILE A 83 -5.84 -3.05 -10.33
N LYS A 84 -6.43 -2.59 -9.22
CA LYS A 84 -7.74 -1.94 -9.23
C LYS A 84 -7.67 -0.50 -9.74
N ASP A 85 -6.67 0.27 -9.32
CA ASP A 85 -6.51 1.67 -9.71
C ASP A 85 -5.04 2.10 -9.69
N LYS A 86 -4.37 1.93 -10.83
CA LYS A 86 -2.97 2.33 -11.03
C LYS A 86 -2.74 3.81 -10.70
N ILE A 87 -3.71 4.68 -10.98
CA ILE A 87 -3.58 6.12 -10.76
C ILE A 87 -3.63 6.42 -9.28
N LYS A 88 -4.65 5.91 -8.56
CA LYS A 88 -4.76 6.09 -7.11
C LYS A 88 -3.55 5.52 -6.38
N PHE A 89 -3.04 4.37 -6.83
CA PHE A 89 -1.81 3.78 -6.30
C PHE A 89 -0.61 4.74 -6.40
N PHE A 90 -0.35 5.34 -7.57
CA PHE A 90 0.79 6.25 -7.70
C PHE A 90 0.60 7.58 -6.97
N LYS A 91 -0.64 8.06 -6.80
CA LYS A 91 -0.93 9.20 -5.91
C LYS A 91 -0.59 8.87 -4.46
N ALA A 92 -0.99 7.69 -3.99
CA ALA A 92 -0.69 7.24 -2.63
C ALA A 92 0.81 7.01 -2.43
N LEU A 93 1.48 6.37 -3.40
CA LEU A 93 2.93 6.16 -3.36
C LEU A 93 3.70 7.48 -3.34
N ASN A 94 3.21 8.51 -4.03
CA ASN A 94 3.83 9.83 -4.04
C ASN A 94 3.87 10.49 -2.65
N LEU A 95 2.92 10.15 -1.77
CA LEU A 95 2.92 10.62 -0.38
C LEU A 95 3.99 9.93 0.48
N ASN A 96 4.45 8.74 0.09
CA ASN A 96 5.40 7.90 0.82
C ASN A 96 6.49 7.35 -0.11
N ARG A 97 7.27 8.24 -0.75
CA ARG A 97 8.24 7.86 -1.80
C ARG A 97 9.31 6.88 -1.33
N ASP A 98 9.72 6.97 -0.07
CA ASP A 98 10.76 6.13 0.51
C ASP A 98 10.37 4.64 0.52
N GLU A 99 9.07 4.35 0.47
CA GLU A 99 8.51 3.00 0.44
C GLU A 99 8.66 2.30 -0.91
N ALA A 100 8.90 3.07 -1.98
CA ALA A 100 8.80 2.58 -3.34
C ALA A 100 9.73 1.38 -3.62
N ILE A 101 10.90 1.30 -2.99
CA ILE A 101 11.83 0.18 -3.18
C ILE A 101 11.26 -1.15 -2.65
N ASN A 102 10.64 -1.14 -1.47
CA ASN A 102 10.08 -2.35 -0.85
C ASN A 102 8.87 -2.85 -1.65
N LEU A 103 8.10 -1.92 -2.20
CA LEU A 103 6.97 -2.25 -3.06
C LEU A 103 7.40 -2.84 -4.41
N VAL A 104 8.52 -2.39 -4.99
CA VAL A 104 9.02 -2.96 -6.26
C VAL A 104 9.28 -4.47 -6.13
N TYR A 105 9.79 -4.92 -4.98
CA TYR A 105 10.00 -6.36 -4.73
C TYR A 105 8.70 -7.15 -4.71
N ILE A 106 7.62 -6.60 -4.16
CA ILE A 106 6.28 -7.21 -4.21
C ILE A 106 5.87 -7.43 -5.66
N PHE A 107 6.07 -6.43 -6.51
CA PHE A 107 5.66 -6.50 -7.91
C PHE A 107 6.46 -7.54 -8.71
N LYS A 108 7.77 -7.64 -8.45
CA LYS A 108 8.61 -8.70 -9.05
C LYS A 108 8.18 -10.09 -8.57
N MET A 109 8.02 -10.25 -7.25
CA MET A 109 7.65 -11.53 -6.64
C MET A 109 6.30 -12.05 -7.13
N LEU A 110 5.29 -11.17 -7.18
CA LEU A 110 3.94 -11.52 -7.59
C LEU A 110 3.69 -11.44 -9.10
N LYS A 111 4.71 -11.03 -9.89
CA LYS A 111 4.62 -10.86 -11.35
C LYS A 111 3.40 -10.03 -11.76
N ILE A 112 3.20 -8.89 -11.11
CA ILE A 112 2.01 -8.03 -11.30
C ILE A 112 1.91 -7.52 -12.74
N PHE A 113 3.05 -7.29 -13.38
CA PHE A 113 3.16 -7.02 -14.80
C PHE A 113 4.49 -7.56 -15.34
N GLU A 114 4.55 -7.77 -16.64
CA GLU A 114 5.74 -8.27 -17.33
C GLU A 114 6.58 -7.14 -17.94
N ASP A 115 5.92 -6.10 -18.47
CA ASP A 115 6.55 -4.98 -19.17
C ASP A 115 6.29 -3.66 -18.42
N GLY A 116 7.26 -3.26 -17.60
CA GLY A 116 7.19 -2.02 -16.85
C GLY A 116 7.21 -0.74 -17.71
N ASP A 117 7.80 -0.78 -18.90
CA ASP A 117 7.86 0.39 -19.78
C ASP A 117 6.51 0.65 -20.42
N ARG A 118 5.83 -0.41 -20.88
CA ARG A 118 4.44 -0.33 -21.33
C ARG A 118 3.52 0.18 -20.23
N GLU A 119 3.64 -0.37 -19.03
CA GLU A 119 2.84 0.02 -17.87
C GLU A 119 3.01 1.51 -17.52
N TYR A 120 4.24 2.01 -17.52
CA TYR A 120 4.53 3.41 -17.30
C TYR A 120 3.90 4.31 -18.37
N GLU A 121 4.02 3.95 -19.65
CA GLU A 121 3.43 4.75 -20.73
C GLU A 121 1.91 4.78 -20.64
N GLU A 122 1.23 3.68 -20.30
CA GLU A 122 -0.22 3.66 -20.05
C GLU A 122 -0.64 4.67 -18.96
N ILE A 123 0.14 4.78 -17.89
CA ILE A 123 -0.12 5.75 -16.80
C ILE A 123 0.15 7.17 -17.26
N LYS A 124 1.26 7.39 -17.98
CA LYS A 124 1.67 8.70 -18.47
C LYS A 124 0.65 9.29 -19.44
N VAL A 125 0.16 8.51 -20.40
CA VAL A 125 -0.85 8.98 -21.38
C VAL A 125 -2.22 9.26 -20.76
N SER A 126 -2.50 8.72 -19.56
CA SER A 126 -3.74 8.99 -18.86
C SER A 126 -3.90 10.47 -18.48
N ASN A 127 -2.79 11.22 -18.33
CA ASN A 127 -2.75 12.61 -17.88
C ASN A 127 -3.52 12.87 -16.56
N LYS A 128 -3.65 11.85 -15.70
CA LYS A 128 -4.35 11.94 -14.40
C LYS A 128 -3.42 12.18 -13.21
N LEU A 129 -2.11 12.17 -13.44
CA LEU A 129 -1.07 12.43 -12.46
C LEU A 129 -0.46 13.81 -12.66
N THR A 130 -0.08 14.47 -11.57
CA THR A 130 0.76 15.66 -11.60
C THR A 130 2.18 15.31 -12.07
N ALA A 131 2.98 16.33 -12.41
CA ALA A 131 4.38 16.11 -12.79
C ALA A 131 5.19 15.41 -11.70
N GLU A 132 4.90 15.70 -10.43
CA GLU A 132 5.56 15.11 -9.28
C GLU A 132 5.13 13.65 -9.07
N GLU A 133 3.84 13.35 -9.16
CA GLU A 133 3.32 11.98 -9.10
C GLU A 133 3.83 11.12 -10.27
N LEU A 134 3.96 11.71 -11.46
CA LEU A 134 4.52 11.04 -12.63
C LEU A 134 6.03 10.77 -12.47
N ASN A 135 6.75 11.64 -11.76
CA ASN A 135 8.15 11.40 -11.40
C ASN A 135 8.26 10.19 -10.46
N THR A 136 7.40 10.11 -9.43
CA THR A 136 7.32 8.95 -8.53
C THR A 136 7.04 7.65 -9.31
N ALA A 137 6.10 7.67 -10.26
CA ALA A 137 5.84 6.53 -11.12
C ALA A 137 7.08 6.14 -11.94
N SER A 138 7.75 7.11 -12.57
CA SER A 138 8.99 6.88 -13.33
C SER A 138 10.08 6.24 -12.47
N MET A 139 10.30 6.76 -11.25
CA MET A 139 11.25 6.19 -10.29
C MET A 139 10.91 4.73 -9.97
N PHE A 140 9.64 4.44 -9.69
CA PHE A 140 9.17 3.07 -9.40
C PHE A 140 9.47 2.11 -10.55
N PHE A 141 9.11 2.45 -11.79
CA PHE A 141 9.36 1.58 -12.95
C PHE A 141 10.86 1.45 -13.28
N ASN A 142 11.66 2.51 -13.10
CA ASN A 142 13.11 2.43 -13.25
C ASN A 142 13.74 1.49 -12.21
N MET A 143 13.27 1.52 -10.96
CA MET A 143 13.71 0.57 -9.92
C MET A 143 13.29 -0.86 -10.28
N PHE A 144 12.06 -1.07 -10.74
CA PHE A 144 11.59 -2.39 -11.18
C PHE A 144 12.46 -2.94 -12.31
N ARG A 145 12.78 -2.12 -13.32
CA ARG A 145 13.67 -2.50 -14.42
C ARG A 145 15.03 -2.93 -13.88
N THR A 146 15.62 -2.15 -12.98
CA THR A 146 16.93 -2.44 -12.38
C THR A 146 16.92 -3.78 -11.64
N ILE A 147 15.90 -4.02 -10.81
CA ILE A 147 15.80 -5.23 -10.00
C ILE A 147 15.47 -6.47 -10.86
N CYS A 148 14.74 -6.33 -11.97
CA CYS A 148 14.43 -7.47 -12.86
C CYS A 148 15.57 -7.84 -13.82
N HIS A 149 16.52 -6.94 -14.08
CA HIS A 149 17.71 -7.21 -14.90
C HIS A 149 18.95 -7.61 -14.08
N THR A 150 18.82 -7.67 -12.75
CA THR A 150 19.83 -8.20 -11.82
C THR A 150 19.41 -9.60 -11.36
#